data_AF-A0A9E0A7X9-F1
#
_entry.id   AF-A0A9E0A7X9-F1
#
_cell.length_a   1.000
_cell.length_b   1.000
_cell.length_c   1.000
_cell.angle_alpha   90.00
_cell.angle_beta   90.00
_cell.angle_gamma   90.00
#
_symmetry.space_group_name_H-M   'P 1'
#
loop_
_entity.id
_entity.type
_entity.pdbx_description
1 polymer ?
#
loop_
_entity_poly.entity_id
_entity_poly.type
_entity_poly.pdbx_seq_one_letter_code
_entity_poly.pdbx_strand_id
1 'polypeptide(L)'
;QNAFISAYRKYDKDGTFRIQFEYISCPSIEGKTLVLIDPMLATGASMLLAYKALLEHGKPLHTHIVAVIGSKEGVNYMKRNLSPSEATIWVGAIDDELTVKSYIVPGLGDAGDLAYGKKD
;
A
#
# COMPACT_ATOMS: atom_id res chain seq x y z
N GLN A 1 17.29 6.86 -7.17
CA GLN A 1 16.25 7.04 -8.20
C GLN A 1 14.92 6.87 -7.51
N ASN A 2 13.92 7.68 -7.87
CA ASN A 2 12.63 7.67 -7.19
C ASN A 2 11.55 7.21 -8.18
N ALA A 3 10.59 6.44 -7.67
CA ALA A 3 9.36 6.13 -8.37
C ALA A 3 8.20 6.77 -7.60
N PHE A 4 7.23 7.31 -8.32
CA PHE A 4 6.02 7.90 -7.76
C PHE A 4 4.82 7.14 -8.31
N ILE A 5 3.95 6.69 -7.41
CA ILE A 5 2.69 6.04 -7.75
C ILE A 5 1.58 6.75 -6.97
N SER A 6 0.61 7.31 -7.69
CA SER A 6 -0.61 7.86 -7.10
C SER A 6 -1.76 6.91 -7.39
N ALA A 7 -2.36 6.40 -6.31
CA ALA A 7 -3.55 5.58 -6.35
C ALA A 7 -4.50 6.05 -5.26
N TYR A 8 -5.79 6.14 -5.57
CA TYR A 8 -6.82 6.50 -4.60
C TYR A 8 -8.02 5.56 -4.69
N ARG A 9 -8.78 5.48 -3.60
CA ARG A 9 -10.05 4.75 -3.58
C ARG A 9 -11.14 5.66 -4.16
N LYS A 10 -11.76 5.22 -5.26
CA LYS A 10 -12.94 5.85 -5.84
C LYS A 10 -14.17 5.06 -5.43
N TYR A 11 -15.07 5.71 -4.71
CA TYR A 11 -16.35 5.12 -4.32
C TYR A 11 -17.35 5.26 -5.46
N ASP A 12 -17.97 4.16 -5.85
CA ASP A 12 -19.06 4.14 -6.81
C ASP A 12 -20.40 4.35 -6.06
N LYS A 13 -21.48 4.70 -6.80
CA LYS A 13 -22.77 5.13 -6.21
C LYS A 13 -23.47 4.04 -5.39
N ASP A 14 -23.09 2.78 -5.59
CA ASP A 14 -23.61 1.60 -4.90
C ASP A 14 -22.88 1.29 -3.58
N GLY A 15 -21.91 2.12 -3.19
CA GLY A 15 -21.13 1.94 -1.96
C GLY A 15 -19.93 0.99 -2.12
N THR A 16 -19.72 0.42 -3.30
CA THR A 16 -18.48 -0.28 -3.62
C THR A 16 -17.35 0.71 -3.87
N PHE A 17 -16.10 0.27 -3.77
CA PHE A 17 -14.96 1.08 -4.15
C PHE A 17 -14.01 0.31 -5.06
N ARG A 18 -13.37 1.06 -5.95
CA ARG A 18 -12.27 0.59 -6.79
C ARG A 18 -11.03 1.42 -6.55
N ILE A 19 -9.88 0.79 -6.68
CA ILE A 19 -8.59 1.47 -6.60
C ILE A 19 -8.29 1.96 -8.00
N GLN A 20 -8.16 3.28 -8.16
CA GLN A 20 -7.85 3.91 -9.44
C GLN A 20 -6.42 4.43 -9.39
N PHE A 21 -5.60 4.01 -10.36
CA PHE A 21 -4.30 4.62 -10.61
C PHE A 21 -4.48 5.91 -11.37
N GLU A 22 -3.84 6.96 -10.89
CA GLU A 22 -3.85 8.27 -11.54
C GLU A 22 -2.53 8.54 -12.25
N TYR A 23 -1.41 8.13 -11.65
CA TYR A 23 -0.08 8.43 -12.17
C TYR A 23 0.94 7.40 -11.71
N ILE A 24 1.78 6.93 -12.63
CA ILE A 24 2.98 6.13 -12.35
C ILE A 24 4.14 6.78 -13.09
N SER A 25 5.16 7.21 -12.34
CA SER A 25 6.46 7.61 -12.88
C SER A 25 7.50 6.72 -12.24
N CYS A 26 8.04 5.79 -13.02
CA CYS A 26 8.96 4.78 -12.51
C CYS A 26 10.09 4.55 -13.53
N PRO A 27 11.36 4.80 -13.16
CA PRO A 27 12.49 4.30 -13.95
C PRO A 27 12.51 2.77 -13.86
N SER A 28 13.25 2.11 -14.76
CA SER A 28 13.35 0.65 -14.69
C SER A 28 13.82 0.18 -13.31
N ILE A 29 13.13 -0.81 -12.76
CA ILE A 29 13.44 -1.42 -11.46
C ILE A 29 14.18 -2.76 -11.59
N GLU A 30 14.51 -3.17 -12.81
CA GLU A 30 15.17 -4.45 -13.10
C GLU A 30 16.44 -4.63 -12.27
N GLY A 31 16.51 -5.72 -11.51
CA GLY A 31 17.67 -6.07 -10.68
C GLY A 31 17.95 -5.11 -9.52
N LYS A 32 17.05 -4.18 -9.20
CA LYS A 32 17.22 -3.22 -8.10
C LYS A 32 16.51 -3.68 -6.83
N THR A 33 16.97 -3.16 -5.69
CA THR A 33 16.17 -3.23 -4.45
C THR A 33 15.08 -2.15 -4.51
N LEU A 34 13.83 -2.58 -4.50
CA LEU A 34 12.67 -1.68 -4.47
C LEU A 34 12.24 -1.46 -3.02
N VAL A 35 12.04 -0.22 -2.61
CA VAL A 35 11.43 0.12 -1.32
C VAL A 35 10.09 0.80 -1.59
N LEU A 36 9.00 0.10 -1.30
CA LEU A 36 7.63 0.57 -1.50
C LEU A 36 7.04 0.97 -0.14
N ILE A 37 6.66 2.24 0.00
CA ILE A 37 6.35 2.86 1.29
C ILE A 37 4.94 3.47 1.24
N ASP A 38 4.14 3.17 2.26
CA ASP A 38 2.85 3.81 2.53
C ASP A 38 2.67 3.90 4.05
N PRO A 39 2.26 5.05 4.64
CA PRO A 39 1.98 5.14 6.07
C PRO A 39 1.07 4.03 6.61
N MET A 40 0.08 3.58 5.82
CA MET A 40 -0.96 2.66 6.29
C MET A 40 -1.13 1.40 5.44
N LEU A 41 -0.99 0.24 6.07
CA LEU A 41 -1.33 -1.06 5.47
C LEU A 41 -2.67 -1.58 6.02
N ALA A 42 -3.78 -0.95 5.58
CA ALA A 42 -5.13 -1.31 6.04
C ALA A 42 -5.59 -2.68 5.50
N THR A 43 -6.17 -2.75 4.30
CA THR A 43 -6.59 -4.02 3.67
C THR A 43 -5.46 -4.67 2.86
N GLY A 44 -4.38 -3.92 2.57
CA GLY A 44 -3.27 -4.36 1.72
C GLY A 44 -3.55 -4.30 0.21
N ALA A 45 -4.81 -4.10 -0.22
CA ALA A 45 -5.18 -4.12 -1.63
C ALA A 45 -4.45 -3.05 -2.48
N SER A 46 -4.37 -1.81 -2.00
CA SER A 46 -3.67 -0.72 -2.70
C SER A 46 -2.18 -0.99 -2.84
N MET A 47 -1.56 -1.47 -1.77
CA MET A 47 -0.14 -1.81 -1.75
C MET A 47 0.18 -2.93 -2.75
N LEU A 48 -0.62 -4.01 -2.77
CA LEU A 48 -0.42 -5.11 -3.71
C LEU A 48 -0.62 -4.67 -5.16
N LEU A 49 -1.64 -3.84 -5.42
CA LEU A 49 -1.91 -3.33 -6.74
C LEU A 49 -0.74 -2.44 -7.21
N ALA A 50 -0.28 -1.52 -6.35
CA ALA A 50 0.86 -0.66 -6.64
C ALA A 50 2.13 -1.47 -6.93
N TYR A 51 2.40 -2.51 -6.13
CA TYR A 51 3.51 -3.43 -6.37
C TYR A 51 3.41 -4.08 -7.76
N LYS A 52 2.25 -4.65 -8.11
CA LYS A 52 2.04 -5.28 -9.42
C LYS A 52 2.23 -4.31 -10.59
N ALA A 53 1.75 -3.08 -10.46
CA ALA A 53 1.94 -2.06 -11.48
C ALA A 53 3.42 -1.68 -11.65
N LEU A 54 4.19 -1.60 -10.55
CA LEU A 54 5.63 -1.34 -10.62
C LEU A 54 6.41 -2.47 -11.30
N LEU A 55 5.95 -3.72 -11.21
CA LEU A 55 6.58 -4.86 -11.90
C LEU A 55 6.50 -4.74 -13.44
N GLU A 56 5.61 -3.92 -13.99
CA GLU A 56 5.58 -3.60 -15.42
C GLU A 56 6.85 -2.83 -15.87
N HIS A 57 7.60 -2.25 -14.93
CA HIS A 57 8.85 -1.52 -15.17
C HIS A 57 10.12 -2.37 -14.91
N GLY A 58 9.96 -3.67 -14.68
CA GLY A 58 11.05 -4.64 -14.47
C GLY A 58 10.88 -5.47 -13.20
N LYS A 59 11.68 -6.52 -13.06
CA LYS A 59 11.69 -7.37 -11.87
C LYS A 59 12.75 -6.87 -10.88
N PRO A 60 12.36 -6.43 -9.67
CA PRO A 60 13.34 -6.06 -8.66
C PRO A 60 14.10 -7.30 -8.18
N LEU A 61 15.34 -7.08 -7.73
CA LEU A 61 16.13 -8.10 -7.03
C LEU A 61 15.42 -8.53 -5.73
N HIS A 62 14.88 -7.56 -5.01
CA HIS A 62 14.10 -7.77 -3.80
C HIS A 62 13.23 -6.54 -3.52
N THR A 63 12.09 -6.71 -2.86
CA THR A 63 11.19 -5.61 -2.49
C THR A 63 11.01 -5.49 -0.98
N HIS A 64 11.22 -4.31 -0.43
CA HIS A 64 10.86 -3.98 0.94
C HIS A 64 9.55 -3.19 0.94
N ILE A 65 8.51 -3.76 1.53
CA ILE A 65 7.23 -3.09 1.77
C ILE A 65 7.26 -2.52 3.17
N VAL A 66 7.10 -1.22 3.31
CA VAL A 66 7.25 -0.52 4.59
C VAL A 66 6.00 0.28 4.91
N ALA A 67 5.46 0.04 6.11
CA ALA A 67 4.36 0.83 6.66
C ALA A 67 4.60 1.18 8.13
N VAL A 68 4.04 2.31 8.57
CA VAL A 68 4.10 2.71 9.98
C VAL A 68 3.11 1.87 10.78
N ILE A 69 1.88 1.75 10.29
CA ILE A 69 0.82 0.96 10.92
C ILE A 69 0.16 0.05 9.89
N GLY A 70 -0.25 -1.14 10.32
CA GLY A 70 -1.03 -2.06 9.49
C GLY A 70 -2.07 -2.79 10.32
N SER A 71 -3.05 -3.40 9.65
CA SER A 71 -3.97 -4.33 10.31
C SER A 71 -3.47 -5.78 10.18
N LYS A 72 -3.90 -6.65 11.10
CA LYS A 72 -3.72 -8.12 10.95
C LYS A 72 -4.23 -8.61 9.59
N GLU A 73 -5.39 -8.12 9.16
CA GLU A 73 -5.97 -8.47 7.85
C GLU A 73 -5.04 -8.09 6.70
N GLY A 74 -4.56 -6.85 6.67
CA GLY A 74 -3.70 -6.33 5.61
C GLY A 74 -2.36 -7.04 5.54
N VAL A 75 -1.70 -7.28 6.69
CA VAL A 75 -0.43 -8.02 6.73
C VAL A 75 -0.62 -9.45 6.23
N ASN A 76 -1.69 -10.13 6.66
CA ASN A 76 -1.99 -11.49 6.20
C ASN A 76 -2.34 -11.53 4.72
N TYR A 77 -3.06 -10.52 4.21
CA TYR A 77 -3.36 -10.37 2.80
C TYR A 77 -2.07 -10.26 1.97
N MET A 78 -1.12 -9.41 2.38
CA MET A 78 0.16 -9.26 1.69
C MET A 78 0.97 -10.56 1.72
N LYS A 79 1.07 -11.22 2.88
CA LYS A 79 1.79 -12.51 3.03
C LYS A 79 1.21 -13.63 2.16
N ARG A 80 -0.10 -13.64 1.92
CA ARG A 80 -0.75 -14.62 1.03
C ARG A 80 -0.47 -14.36 -0.45
N ASN A 81 -0.19 -13.11 -0.81
CA ASN A 81 -0.03 -12.69 -2.21
C ASN A 81 1.42 -12.46 -2.64
N LEU A 82 2.37 -12.47 -1.70
CA LEU A 82 3.79 -12.22 -1.96
C LEU A 82 4.65 -13.34 -1.41
N SER A 83 5.61 -13.80 -2.21
CA SER A 83 6.60 -14.77 -1.74
C SER A 83 7.61 -14.09 -0.80
N PRO A 84 8.00 -14.73 0.32
CA PRO A 84 9.10 -14.25 1.17
C PRO A 84 10.44 -14.13 0.45
N SER A 85 10.63 -14.85 -0.66
CA SER A 85 11.83 -14.74 -1.51
C SER A 85 11.83 -13.50 -2.42
N GLU A 86 10.68 -12.85 -2.58
CA GLU A 86 10.50 -11.68 -3.46
C GLU A 86 10.35 -10.39 -2.65
N ALA A 87 9.76 -10.48 -1.45
CA ALA A 87 9.48 -9.31 -0.64
C ALA A 87 9.60 -9.56 0.87
N THR A 88 9.98 -8.49 1.58
CA THR A 88 9.92 -8.40 3.05
C THR A 88 8.96 -7.30 3.45
N ILE A 89 8.10 -7.59 4.42
CA ILE A 89 7.10 -6.65 4.95
C ILE A 89 7.57 -6.14 6.31
N TRP A 90 7.71 -4.82 6.43
CA TRP A 90 8.07 -4.09 7.63
C TRP A 90 6.88 -3.25 8.07
N VAL A 91 6.38 -3.50 9.28
CA VAL A 91 5.28 -2.73 9.87
C VAL A 91 5.64 -2.35 11.29
N GLY A 92 5.57 -1.07 11.63
CA GLY A 92 5.91 -0.56 12.97
C GLY A 92 4.95 -1.01 14.06
N ALA A 93 3.64 -0.96 13.79
CA ALA A 93 2.58 -1.45 14.66
C ALA A 93 1.52 -2.23 13.87
N ILE A 94 1.05 -3.33 14.46
CA ILE A 94 -0.02 -4.15 13.87
C ILE A 94 -1.22 -4.12 14.81
N ASP A 95 -2.32 -3.59 14.31
CA ASP A 95 -3.59 -3.49 15.01
C ASP A 95 -4.56 -4.61 14.59
N ASP A 96 -5.52 -4.90 15.46
CA ASP A 96 -6.31 -6.13 15.38
C ASP A 96 -7.42 -6.10 14.34
N GLU A 97 -8.08 -4.94 14.22
CA GLU A 97 -9.36 -4.85 13.52
C GLU A 97 -9.36 -3.77 12.44
N LEU A 98 -10.21 -4.00 11.44
CA LEU A 98 -10.66 -2.98 10.52
C LEU A 98 -12.13 -2.69 10.78
N THR A 99 -12.52 -1.42 10.77
CA THR A 99 -13.94 -1.05 10.72
C THR A 99 -14.56 -1.47 9.39
N VAL A 100 -15.89 -1.43 9.29
CA VAL A 100 -16.62 -1.62 8.01
C VAL A 100 -16.20 -0.65 6.91
N LYS A 101 -15.60 0.49 7.26
CA LYS A 101 -15.04 1.48 6.32
C LYS A 101 -13.55 1.26 6.03
N SER A 102 -12.98 0.13 6.45
CA SER A 102 -11.56 -0.21 6.29
C SER A 102 -10.58 0.75 6.98
N TYR A 103 -10.99 1.38 8.08
CA TYR A 103 -10.05 2.06 9.00
C TYR A 103 -9.47 1.06 10.00
N ILE A 104 -8.16 1.17 10.25
CA ILE A 104 -7.44 0.41 11.28
C ILE A 104 -7.92 0.87 12.66
N VAL A 105 -8.11 -0.08 13.59
CA VAL A 105 -8.56 0.20 14.97
C VAL A 105 -7.61 -0.45 15.99
N PRO A 106 -7.09 0.31 16.98
CA PRO A 106 -7.34 1.73 17.26
C PRO A 106 -6.87 2.70 16.15
N GLY A 107 -5.84 2.33 15.39
CA GLY A 107 -5.36 3.07 14.24
C GLY A 107 -4.81 4.47 14.56
N LEU A 108 -4.64 5.27 13.50
CA LEU A 108 -4.18 6.66 13.60
C LEU A 108 -5.10 7.66 12.88
N GLY A 109 -6.28 7.23 12.40
CA GLY A 109 -7.15 8.04 11.55
C GLY A 109 -6.72 8.07 10.09
N ASP A 110 -7.05 9.13 9.35
CA ASP A 110 -6.59 9.32 7.97
C ASP A 110 -5.19 9.97 7.96
N ALA A 111 -4.17 9.16 7.66
CA ALA A 111 -2.78 9.63 7.63
C ALA A 111 -2.54 10.78 6.64
N GLY A 112 -3.26 10.79 5.52
CA GLY A 112 -3.10 11.80 4.48
C GLY A 112 -3.64 13.15 4.94
N ASP A 113 -4.86 13.16 5.46
CA ASP A 113 -5.47 14.39 5.99
C ASP A 113 -4.69 14.93 7.21
N LEU A 114 -4.12 14.05 8.04
CA LEU A 114 -3.27 14.45 9.16
C LEU A 114 -1.91 15.03 8.73
N ALA A 115 -1.33 14.53 7.64
CA ALA A 115 -0.04 14.98 7.14
C ALA A 115 -0.14 16.29 6.34
N TYR A 116 -1.21 16.48 5.57
CA TYR A 116 -1.33 17.59 4.61
C TYR A 116 -2.45 18.59 4.93
N GLY A 117 -3.26 18.32 5.97
CA GLY A 117 -4.40 19.16 6.34
C GLY A 117 -5.69 18.72 5.67
N LYS A 118 -6.79 19.42 5.98
CA LYS A 118 -8.11 19.13 5.40
C LYS A 118 -8.11 19.38 3.90
N LYS A 119 -8.83 18.54 3.17
CA LYS A 119 -9.16 18.78 1.76
C LYS A 119 -10.20 19.90 1.68
N ASP A 120 -9.82 21.03 1.07
CA ASP A 120 -10.75 22.11 0.72
C ASP A 120 -11.64 21.73 -0.47
#